data_AF-A0A6L9MGZ3-F1
#
_entry.id   AF-A0A6L9MGZ3-F1
#
_cell.length_a   1.000
_cell.length_b   1.000
_cell.length_c   1.000
_cell.angle_alpha   90.00
_cell.angle_beta   90.00
_cell.angle_gamma   90.00
#
_symmetry.space_group_name_H-M   'P 1'
#
loop_
_entity.id
_entity.type
_entity.pdbx_description
1 polymer ?
#
loop_
_entity_poly.entity_id
_entity_poly.type
_entity_poly.pdbx_seq_one_letter_code
_entity_poly.pdbx_strand_id
1 'polypeptide(L)'
;MTLDDFLSETNETQSAFAQRIGVPQGTVGRYVRGERIPRPLIMGRIIHATCGRVSASDFYPSPAVEHHSSASPSMSQTDRRGRPCLTEVRPHPAEKHPEIIP
;
A
#
# COMPACT_ATOMS: atom_id res chain seq x y z
N MET A 1 -11.71 -13.87 -9.37
CA MET A 1 -11.34 -13.03 -10.53
C MET A 1 -10.71 -11.78 -9.95
N THR A 2 -9.44 -11.51 -10.22
CA THR A 2 -8.79 -10.35 -9.58
C THR A 2 -9.06 -9.06 -10.36
N LEU A 3 -8.85 -7.92 -9.71
CA LEU A 3 -8.98 -6.62 -10.37
C LEU A 3 -7.96 -6.46 -11.52
N ASP A 4 -6.78 -7.05 -11.38
CA ASP A 4 -5.74 -7.06 -12.42
C ASP A 4 -6.18 -7.79 -13.69
N ASP A 5 -6.76 -8.97 -13.50
CA ASP A 5 -7.24 -9.84 -14.57
C ASP A 5 -8.38 -9.16 -15.33
N PHE A 6 -9.31 -8.54 -14.60
CA PHE A 6 -10.40 -7.76 -15.20
C PHE A 6 -9.89 -6.62 -16.09
N LEU A 7 -8.91 -5.84 -15.62
CA LEU A 7 -8.34 -4.73 -16.39
C LEU A 7 -7.61 -5.22 -17.66
N SER A 8 -6.94 -6.37 -17.55
CA SER A 8 -6.24 -7.01 -18.67
C SER A 8 -7.22 -7.52 -19.72
N GLU A 9 -8.30 -8.17 -19.31
CA GLU A 9 -9.32 -8.71 -20.20
C GLU A 9 -10.09 -7.61 -20.94
N THR A 10 -10.42 -6.51 -20.25
CA THR A 10 -11.13 -5.38 -20.87
C THR A 10 -10.19 -4.41 -21.59
N ASN A 11 -8.87 -4.64 -21.58
CA ASN A 11 -7.86 -3.68 -22.05
C ASN A 11 -8.06 -2.27 -21.45
N GLU A 12 -8.58 -2.19 -20.22
CA GLU A 12 -8.85 -0.92 -19.55
C GLU A 12 -7.63 -0.52 -18.72
N THR A 13 -7.14 0.71 -18.93
CA THR A 13 -6.01 1.21 -18.14
C THR A 13 -6.45 1.50 -16.70
N GLN A 14 -5.52 1.34 -15.75
CA GLN A 14 -5.77 1.69 -14.34
C GLN A 14 -6.25 3.15 -14.18
N SER A 15 -5.78 4.06 -15.02
CA SER A 15 -6.20 5.47 -15.01
C SER A 15 -7.66 5.63 -15.42
N ALA A 16 -8.06 4.99 -16.51
CA ALA A 16 -9.45 5.02 -16.99
C ALA A 16 -10.41 4.43 -15.95
N PHE A 17 -10.06 3.27 -15.39
CA PHE A 17 -10.85 2.64 -14.34
C PHE A 17 -10.93 3.49 -13.08
N ALA A 18 -9.83 4.14 -12.69
CA ALA A 18 -9.77 5.04 -11.53
C ALA A 18 -10.71 6.25 -11.69
N GLN A 19 -10.74 6.86 -12.87
CA GLN A 19 -11.68 7.94 -13.19
C GLN A 19 -13.13 7.47 -13.07
N ARG A 20 -13.42 6.26 -13.56
CA ARG A 20 -14.76 5.67 -13.53
C ARG A 20 -15.27 5.43 -12.10
N ILE A 21 -14.42 5.00 -11.19
CA ILE A 21 -14.78 4.79 -9.77
C ILE A 21 -14.55 6.03 -8.88
N GLY A 22 -13.99 7.10 -9.44
CA GLY A 22 -13.73 8.37 -8.76
C GLY A 22 -12.62 8.28 -7.70
N VAL A 23 -11.50 7.61 -8.02
CA VAL A 23 -10.31 7.54 -7.16
C VAL A 23 -9.04 7.89 -7.95
N PRO A 24 -7.91 8.21 -7.30
CA PRO A 24 -6.63 8.40 -7.99
C PRO A 24 -6.10 7.09 -8.59
N GLN A 25 -5.41 7.15 -9.73
CA GLN A 25 -4.82 5.97 -10.38
C GLN A 25 -3.87 5.18 -9.46
N GLY A 26 -3.01 5.87 -8.69
CA GLY A 26 -2.15 5.23 -7.70
C GLY A 26 -2.90 4.48 -6.59
N THR A 27 -4.17 4.81 -6.35
CA THR A 27 -5.04 4.06 -5.42
C THR A 27 -5.47 2.73 -6.02
N VAL A 28 -5.83 2.71 -7.30
CA VAL A 28 -6.14 1.46 -8.04
C VAL A 28 -4.91 0.55 -8.08
N GLY A 29 -3.72 1.10 -8.33
CA GLY A 29 -2.47 0.31 -8.31
C GLY A 29 -2.22 -0.41 -6.98
N ARG A 30 -2.56 0.23 -5.84
CA ARG A 30 -2.46 -0.41 -4.52
C ARG A 30 -3.49 -1.53 -4.33
N TYR A 31 -4.68 -1.39 -4.91
CA TYR A 31 -5.73 -2.42 -4.87
C TYR A 31 -5.34 -3.64 -5.70
N VAL A 32 -4.83 -3.40 -6.92
CA VAL A 32 -4.32 -4.43 -7.83
C VAL A 32 -3.21 -5.23 -7.16
N ARG A 33 -2.28 -4.56 -6.47
CA ARG A 33 -1.17 -5.21 -5.77
C ARG A 33 -1.53 -5.82 -4.42
N GLY A 34 -2.78 -5.68 -3.96
CA GLY A 34 -3.22 -6.17 -2.65
C GLY A 34 -2.62 -5.44 -1.44
N GLU A 35 -1.93 -4.30 -1.63
CA GLU A 35 -1.35 -3.51 -0.55
C GLU A 35 -2.40 -2.80 0.30
N ARG A 36 -3.60 -2.61 -0.25
CA ARG A 36 -4.68 -1.90 0.40
C ARG A 36 -6.02 -2.53 0.08
N ILE A 37 -6.87 -2.63 1.10
CA ILE A 37 -8.25 -3.06 0.96
C ILE A 37 -9.13 -1.81 0.70
N PRO A 38 -9.99 -1.81 -0.34
CA PRO A 38 -10.93 -0.72 -0.60
C PRO A 38 -11.87 -0.47 0.57
N ARG A 39 -12.22 0.80 0.81
CA ARG A 39 -13.29 1.15 1.76
C ARG A 39 -14.64 0.67 1.21
N PRO A 40 -15.66 0.38 2.06
CA PRO A 40 -16.96 -0.15 1.61
C PRO A 40 -17.61 0.66 0.48
N LEU A 41 -17.52 1.99 0.53
CA LEU A 41 -18.05 2.88 -0.51
C LEU A 41 -17.33 2.71 -1.86
N ILE A 42 -16.01 2.55 -1.85
CA ILE A 42 -15.22 2.30 -3.08
C ILE A 42 -15.44 0.87 -3.57
N MET A 43 -15.55 -0.10 -2.64
CA MET A 43 -15.86 -1.48 -2.97
C MET A 43 -17.17 -1.59 -3.75
N GLY A 44 -18.22 -0.91 -3.30
CA GLY A 44 -19.50 -0.86 -4.04
C GLY A 44 -19.36 -0.29 -5.45
N ARG A 45 -18.53 0.75 -5.63
CA ARG A 45 -18.24 1.32 -6.96
C ARG A 45 -17.49 0.34 -7.86
N ILE A 46 -16.53 -0.39 -7.32
CA ILE A 46 -15.78 -1.41 -8.06
C ILE A 46 -16.71 -2.54 -8.50
N ILE A 47 -17.54 -3.07 -7.59
CA ILE A 47 -18.52 -4.13 -7.89
C ILE A 47 -19.48 -3.65 -8.99
N HIS A 48 -19.99 -2.42 -8.88
CA HIS A 48 -20.89 -1.85 -9.88
C HIS A 48 -20.19 -1.63 -11.23
N ALA A 49 -18.96 -1.10 -11.25
CA ALA A 49 -18.21 -0.84 -12.49
C ALA A 49 -17.79 -2.13 -13.21
N THR A 50 -17.56 -3.20 -12.46
CA THR A 50 -17.17 -4.52 -12.98
C THR A 50 -18.36 -5.45 -13.21
N CYS A 51 -19.60 -4.97 -13.03
CA CYS A 51 -20.83 -5.77 -13.11
C CYS A 51 -20.79 -7.04 -12.23
N GLY A 52 -20.13 -6.96 -11.06
CA GLY A 52 -20.00 -8.08 -10.12
C GLY A 52 -18.94 -9.12 -10.50
N ARG A 53 -18.15 -8.89 -11.56
CA ARG A 53 -17.04 -9.80 -11.92
C ARG A 53 -15.93 -9.80 -10.87
N VAL A 54 -15.69 -8.66 -10.22
CA VAL A 54 -14.77 -8.53 -9.10
C VAL A 54 -15.58 -8.34 -7.82
N SER A 55 -15.39 -9.22 -6.84
CA SER A 55 -16.09 -9.22 -5.57
C SER A 55 -15.19 -8.75 -4.43
N ALA A 56 -15.79 -8.46 -3.27
CA ALA A 56 -15.06 -8.11 -2.07
C ALA A 56 -14.07 -9.22 -1.65
N SER A 57 -14.46 -10.48 -1.83
CA SER A 57 -13.64 -11.66 -1.50
C SER A 57 -12.30 -11.67 -2.23
N ASP A 58 -12.22 -11.12 -3.44
CA ASP A 58 -10.98 -11.10 -4.24
C ASP A 58 -9.92 -10.13 -3.65
N PHE A 59 -10.31 -9.21 -2.77
CA PHE A 59 -9.39 -8.27 -2.10
C PHE A 59 -8.85 -8.78 -0.76
N TYR A 60 -9.37 -9.89 -0.24
CA TYR A 60 -8.89 -10.48 1.00
C TYR A 60 -8.01 -11.68 0.68
N PRO A 61 -6.76 -11.71 1.17
CA PRO A 61 -5.96 -12.92 1.06
C PRO A 61 -6.68 -14.03 1.84
N SER A 62 -7.00 -15.13 1.16
CA SER A 62 -7.50 -16.32 1.83
C SER A 62 -6.39 -16.85 2.74
N PRO A 63 -6.65 -17.16 4.02
CA PRO A 63 -5.63 -17.69 4.94
C PRO A 63 -5.22 -19.14 4.64
N ALA A 64 -5.47 -19.65 3.44
CA ALA A 64 -5.19 -21.05 3.09
C ALA A 64 -3.78 -21.19 2.48
N VAL A 65 -2.92 -21.81 3.30
CA VAL A 65 -1.60 -22.39 3.02
C VAL A 65 -0.51 -21.45 2.53
N GLU A 66 0.32 -21.08 3.49
CA GLU A 66 1.72 -20.69 3.30
C GLU A 66 2.41 -21.70 2.37
N HIS A 67 2.41 -21.43 1.06
CA HIS A 67 3.53 -21.83 0.24
C HIS A 67 4.64 -20.83 0.51
N HIS A 68 5.24 -20.96 1.69
CA HIS A 68 6.60 -20.53 1.92
C HIS A 68 7.47 -21.37 0.98
N SER A 69 7.48 -21.00 -0.30
CA SER A 69 8.56 -21.34 -1.21
C SER A 69 9.83 -21.00 -0.45
N SER A 70 10.55 -22.04 -0.09
CA SER A 70 11.79 -22.05 0.64
C SER A 70 12.86 -21.26 -0.11
N ALA A 71 12.77 -19.94 -0.06
CA ALA A 71 13.85 -19.03 -0.37
C ALA A 71 14.28 -18.43 0.97
N SER A 72 15.14 -19.18 1.66
CA SER A 72 15.96 -18.67 2.74
C SER A 72 16.51 -17.29 2.36
N PRO A 73 16.18 -16.20 3.07
CA PRO A 73 17.06 -15.07 3.08
C PRO A 73 18.23 -15.47 3.99
N SER A 74 19.24 -16.11 3.40
CA SER A 74 20.56 -16.22 4.01
C SER A 74 21.19 -14.82 4.06
N MET A 75 20.68 -13.97 4.94
CA MET A 75 21.31 -12.70 5.32
C MET A 75 22.24 -12.96 6.50
N SER A 76 23.39 -13.56 6.18
CA SER A 76 24.57 -13.54 7.02
C SER A 76 25.26 -12.19 6.81
N GLN A 77 24.90 -11.18 7.58
CA GLN A 77 25.74 -9.98 7.76
C GLN A 77 25.82 -9.63 9.25
N THR A 78 26.58 -10.43 9.99
CA THR A 78 27.25 -9.94 11.19
C THR A 78 28.46 -9.13 10.74
N ASP A 79 28.41 -7.80 10.83
CA ASP A 79 29.62 -6.99 10.82
C ASP A 79 30.45 -7.36 12.07
N ARG A 80 31.73 -7.66 11.88
CA ARG A 80 32.68 -8.12 12.92
C ARG A 80 33.04 -7.06 13.96
N ARG A 81 32.39 -5.90 14.00
CA ARG A 81 32.71 -4.84 14.97
C ARG A 81 31.54 -4.55 15.86
N GLY A 82 31.30 -5.45 16.81
CA GLY A 82 30.52 -5.17 18.00
C GLY A 82 30.90 -3.80 18.58
N ARG A 83 30.05 -2.81 18.34
CA ARG A 83 30.01 -1.53 19.02
C ARG A 83 28.55 -1.09 19.10
N PRO A 84 27.96 -1.01 20.30
CA PRO A 84 26.72 -0.26 20.46
C PRO A 84 27.05 1.23 20.25
N CYS A 85 26.46 1.85 19.24
CA CYS A 85 26.49 3.30 19.09
C CYS A 85 25.54 3.92 20.12
N LEU A 86 25.96 3.97 21.37
CA LEU A 86 25.39 4.86 22.35
C LEU A 86 25.95 6.26 22.05
N THR A 87 25.13 7.14 21.48
CA THR A 87 25.37 8.58 21.58
C THR A 87 24.09 9.20 22.07
N GLU A 88 24.00 9.20 23.39
CA GLU A 88 23.36 10.22 24.21
C GLU A 88 23.82 11.63 23.78
N VAL A 89 23.11 12.66 24.25
CA VAL A 89 23.48 14.11 24.29
C VAL A 89 22.91 14.91 23.10
N ARG A 90 22.05 15.95 23.21
CA ARG A 90 21.51 16.79 24.31
C ARG A 90 20.28 17.61 23.77
N PRO A 91 19.52 18.33 24.62
CA PRO A 91 18.21 18.89 24.28
C PRO A 91 18.24 20.15 23.40
N HIS A 92 17.13 20.36 22.69
CA HIS A 92 16.78 21.56 21.93
C HIS A 92 16.85 22.84 22.80
N PRO A 93 17.54 23.90 22.37
CA PRO A 93 17.30 25.23 22.92
C PRO A 93 16.06 25.86 22.27
N ALA A 94 15.31 26.55 23.13
CA ALA A 94 14.14 27.34 22.79
C ALA A 94 14.52 28.59 21.99
N GLU A 95 13.78 28.87 20.91
CA GLU A 95 13.79 30.19 20.28
C GLU A 95 12.42 30.86 20.52
N LYS A 96 12.48 31.97 21.24
CA LYS A 96 11.35 32.74 21.77
C LYS A 96 11.25 34.04 20.97
N HIS A 97 10.05 34.29 20.46
CA HIS A 97 9.45 35.56 20.00
C HIS A 97 10.07 36.33 18.82
N PRO A 98 9.24 36.73 17.82
CA PRO A 98 9.50 37.92 17.02
C PRO A 98 9.06 39.18 17.78
N GLU A 99 9.97 40.15 17.91
CA GLU A 99 9.63 41.51 18.32
C GLU A 99 8.81 42.20 17.23
N ILE A 100 7.65 42.70 17.63
CA ILE A 100 6.83 43.64 16.88
C ILE A 100 7.30 45.04 17.28
N ILE A 101 7.91 45.76 16.34
CA ILE A 101 8.27 47.17 16.49
C ILE A 101 7.08 48.01 16.00
N PRO A 102 6.61 49.02 16.78
CA PRO A 102 5.55 49.93 16.36
C PRO A 102 6.01 50.96 15.30
#